data_AF-E6K4T5-F1
#
_entry.id   AF-E6K4T5-F1
#
_cell.length_a   1.000
_cell.length_b   1.000
_cell.length_c   1.000
_cell.angle_alpha   90.00
_cell.angle_beta   90.00
_cell.angle_gamma   90.00
#
_symmetry.space_group_name_H-M   'P 1'
#
loop_
_entity.id
_entity.type
_entity.pdbx_description
1 polymer ?
#
loop_
_entity_poly.entity_id
_entity_poly.type
_entity_poly.pdbx_seq_one_letter_code
_entity_poly.pdbx_strand_id
1 'polypeptide(L)'
;MTFAPNNVYLSDLARKVIENNRLMIIGYSFGDLYLNEILGLGMDAHGDDFRVVIIDKFPSYINSYTSWFQHLTHECNPQKYTFVSKITKDRLFIEIGQKEFPLIVGEFGVPVVSTNGKLMMCINGFKDAVLNHKETMLEFLGV
;
A
#
# COMPACT_ATOMS: atom_id res chain seq x y z
N MET A 1 30.99 13.37 -18.18
CA MET A 1 30.62 12.87 -16.85
C MET A 1 29.38 13.65 -16.42
N THR A 2 28.21 13.13 -16.76
CA THR A 2 26.91 13.73 -16.44
C THR A 2 26.56 13.36 -15.01
N PHE A 3 26.62 14.32 -14.09
CA PHE A 3 26.02 14.17 -12.76
C PHE A 3 24.51 13.98 -12.98
N ALA A 4 24.02 12.75 -12.77
CA ALA A 4 22.60 12.45 -12.90
C ALA A 4 21.85 13.18 -11.77
N PRO A 5 20.99 14.17 -12.08
CA PRO A 5 20.23 14.92 -11.06
C PRO A 5 19.26 14.04 -10.26
N ASN A 6 19.05 12.79 -10.71
CA ASN A 6 18.12 11.85 -10.12
C ASN A 6 18.64 11.18 -8.83
N ASN A 7 19.94 11.22 -8.51
CA ASN A 7 20.42 10.45 -7.35
C ASN A 7 20.10 11.11 -6.01
N VAL A 8 20.18 12.45 -5.90
CA VAL A 8 20.02 13.13 -4.61
C VAL A 8 18.57 13.07 -4.12
N TYR A 9 17.59 13.38 -4.98
CA TYR A 9 16.17 13.33 -4.61
C TYR A 9 15.70 11.93 -4.22
N LEU A 10 16.16 10.92 -4.96
CA LEU A 10 15.79 9.54 -4.69
C LEU A 10 16.49 9.03 -3.42
N SER A 11 17.75 9.38 -3.21
CA SER A 11 18.47 9.07 -1.96
C SER A 11 17.82 9.74 -0.75
N ASP A 12 17.38 11.00 -0.89
CA ASP A 12 16.67 11.71 0.17
C ASP A 12 15.30 11.12 0.44
N LEU A 13 14.55 10.75 -0.60
CA LEU A 13 13.27 10.06 -0.44
C LEU A 13 13.44 8.72 0.27
N ALA A 14 14.40 7.90 -0.18
CA ALA A 14 14.70 6.61 0.44
C ALA A 14 15.09 6.79 1.92
N ARG A 15 15.99 7.73 2.21
CA ARG A 15 16.36 8.07 3.59
C ARG A 15 15.14 8.48 4.41
N LYS A 16 14.27 9.35 3.88
CA LYS A 16 13.08 9.80 4.60
C LYS A 16 12.09 8.67 4.85
N VAL A 17 11.89 7.77 3.89
CA VAL A 17 11.05 6.58 4.10
C VAL A 17 11.65 5.66 5.16
N ILE A 18 12.97 5.45 5.16
CA ILE A 18 13.66 4.63 6.16
C ILE A 18 13.62 5.29 7.55
N GLU A 19 13.64 6.62 7.65
CA GLU A 19 13.55 7.33 8.93
C GLU A 19 12.13 7.34 9.52
N ASN A 20 11.10 7.03 8.73
CA ASN A 20 9.69 7.14 9.14
C ASN A 20 9.00 5.76 9.15
N ASN A 21 8.53 5.33 10.32
CA ASN A 21 7.78 4.09 10.47
C ASN A 21 6.27 4.23 10.17
N ARG A 22 5.79 5.45 9.93
CA ARG A 22 4.38 5.78 9.71
C ARG A 22 4.26 6.64 8.46
N LEU A 23 3.63 6.11 7.42
CA LEU A 23 3.56 6.78 6.12
C LEU A 23 2.12 6.89 5.65
N MET A 24 1.81 8.04 5.04
CA MET A 24 0.59 8.22 4.25
C MET A 24 1.00 8.53 2.81
N ILE A 25 0.50 7.74 1.86
CA ILE A 25 0.85 7.87 0.44
C ILE A 25 -0.43 8.02 -0.37
N ILE A 26 -0.45 9.01 -1.26
CA ILE A 26 -1.61 9.36 -2.08
C ILE A 26 -1.27 9.13 -3.56
N GLY A 27 -2.10 8.38 -4.28
CA GLY A 27 -1.97 8.15 -5.73
C GLY A 27 -0.86 7.16 -6.10
N TYR A 28 -0.71 6.08 -5.33
CA TYR A 28 0.43 5.17 -5.45
C TYR A 28 0.17 3.92 -6.29
N SER A 29 -1.04 3.34 -6.22
CA SER A 29 -1.54 2.15 -6.92
C SER A 29 -0.62 0.92 -6.97
N PHE A 30 0.51 0.94 -6.23
CA PHE A 30 1.61 -0.03 -6.23
C PHE A 30 2.30 -0.23 -7.59
N GLY A 31 2.05 0.64 -8.57
CA GLY A 31 2.60 0.49 -9.93
C GLY A 31 4.06 0.88 -10.09
N ASP A 32 4.60 1.65 -9.14
CA ASP A 32 5.98 2.10 -9.16
C ASP A 32 6.88 1.12 -8.39
N LEU A 33 7.68 0.37 -9.15
CA LEU A 33 8.60 -0.64 -8.61
C LEU A 33 9.68 -0.04 -7.72
N TYR A 34 10.13 1.18 -8.03
CA TYR A 34 11.19 1.83 -7.28
C TYR A 34 10.69 2.29 -5.90
N LEU A 35 9.49 2.86 -5.87
CA LEU A 35 8.82 3.15 -4.60
C LEU A 35 8.51 1.88 -3.81
N ASN A 36 8.14 0.77 -4.47
CA ASN A 36 7.95 -0.52 -3.80
C ASN A 36 9.24 -0.97 -3.11
N GLU A 37 10.40 -0.82 -3.76
CA GLU A 37 11.71 -1.12 -3.17
C GLU A 37 12.01 -0.22 -1.96
N ILE A 38 11.78 1.10 -2.08
CA ILE A 38 11.99 2.04 -0.98
C ILE A 38 11.11 1.73 0.23
N LEU A 39 9.82 1.44 0.02
CA LEU A 39 8.93 1.01 1.10
C LEU A 39 9.37 -0.32 1.70
N GLY A 40 9.90 -1.24 0.88
CA GLY A 40 10.52 -2.47 1.34
C GLY A 40 11.67 -2.22 2.31
N LEU A 41 12.53 -1.21 2.05
CA LEU A 41 13.60 -0.83 2.97
C LEU A 41 13.06 -0.27 4.29
N GLY A 42 12.00 0.56 4.24
CA GLY A 42 11.34 1.06 5.44
C GLY A 42 10.72 -0.06 6.29
N MET A 43 10.07 -1.03 5.64
CA MET A 43 9.55 -2.23 6.30
C MET A 43 10.66 -3.05 6.97
N ASP A 44 11.76 -3.28 6.27
CA ASP A 44 12.87 -4.10 6.78
C ASP A 44 13.57 -3.39 7.95
N ALA A 45 13.60 -2.05 7.96
CA ALA A 45 14.17 -1.24 9.05
C ALA A 45 13.30 -1.19 10.31
N HIS A 46 11.97 -1.09 10.17
CA HIS A 46 11.05 -0.87 11.30
C HIS A 46 10.26 -2.13 11.72
N GLY A 47 10.33 -3.21 10.95
CA GLY A 47 9.72 -4.49 11.28
C GLY A 47 8.23 -4.37 11.55
N ASP A 48 7.81 -4.58 12.80
CA ASP A 48 6.41 -4.57 13.22
C ASP A 48 5.84 -3.18 13.53
N ASP A 49 6.71 -2.16 13.67
CA ASP A 49 6.29 -0.78 13.89
C ASP A 49 5.96 -0.04 12.58
N PHE A 50 6.25 -0.66 11.42
CA PHE A 50 5.97 -0.06 10.12
C PHE A 50 4.48 -0.10 9.76
N ARG A 51 3.90 1.07 9.53
CA ARG A 51 2.49 1.26 9.13
C ARG A 51 2.38 2.21 7.94
N VAL A 52 1.56 1.84 6.97
CA VAL A 52 1.33 2.63 5.76
C VAL A 52 -0.17 2.75 5.49
N VAL A 53 -0.62 3.98 5.25
CA VAL A 53 -1.93 4.29 4.67
C VAL A 53 -1.74 4.60 3.19
N ILE A 54 -2.43 3.87 2.32
CA ILE A 54 -2.46 4.12 0.88
C ILE A 54 -3.83 4.67 0.51
N ILE A 55 -3.84 5.86 -0.08
CA ILE A 55 -5.05 6.52 -0.58
C ILE A 55 -4.97 6.57 -2.09
N ASP A 56 -5.96 6.00 -2.77
CA ASP A 56 -6.01 6.01 -4.22
C ASP A 56 -7.43 6.10 -4.74
N LYS A 57 -7.56 6.46 -6.02
CA LYS A 57 -8.83 6.48 -6.74
C LYS A 57 -8.75 5.59 -7.95
N PHE A 58 -9.47 4.47 -7.90
CA PHE A 58 -9.52 3.54 -9.02
C PHE A 58 -10.64 3.88 -10.01
N PRO A 59 -10.54 3.40 -11.26
CA PRO A 59 -11.63 3.49 -12.24
C PRO A 59 -12.92 2.84 -11.73
N SER A 60 -14.07 3.23 -12.28
CA SER A 60 -15.39 2.79 -11.81
C SER A 60 -15.65 1.27 -11.90
N TYR A 61 -14.88 0.55 -12.72
CA TYR A 61 -14.95 -0.92 -12.77
C TYR A 61 -14.29 -1.59 -11.56
N ILE A 62 -13.45 -0.87 -10.82
CA ILE A 62 -12.92 -1.26 -9.51
C ILE A 62 -13.81 -0.64 -8.45
N ASN A 63 -14.89 -1.34 -8.14
CA ASN A 63 -15.95 -0.91 -7.24
C ASN A 63 -15.96 -1.69 -5.92
N SER A 64 -14.87 -2.38 -5.60
CA SER A 64 -14.69 -3.18 -4.39
C SER A 64 -13.23 -3.58 -4.23
N TYR A 65 -12.81 -3.93 -3.01
CA TYR A 65 -11.49 -4.52 -2.79
C TYR A 65 -11.32 -5.85 -3.52
N THR A 66 -12.40 -6.62 -3.72
CA THR A 66 -12.39 -7.83 -4.54
C THR A 66 -12.09 -7.54 -6.00
N SER A 67 -12.76 -6.55 -6.61
CA SER A 67 -12.49 -6.17 -8.00
C SER A 67 -11.11 -5.53 -8.18
N TRP A 68 -10.62 -4.78 -7.18
CA TRP A 68 -9.24 -4.29 -7.14
C TRP A 68 -8.25 -5.45 -7.10
N PHE A 69 -8.51 -6.45 -6.26
CA PHE A 69 -7.66 -7.63 -6.15
C PHE A 69 -7.66 -8.47 -7.42
N GLN A 70 -8.83 -8.66 -8.03
CA GLN A 70 -8.96 -9.28 -9.36
C GLN A 70 -8.17 -8.49 -10.41
N HIS A 71 -8.25 -7.16 -10.38
CA HIS A 71 -7.48 -6.32 -11.28
C HIS A 71 -5.96 -6.51 -11.08
N LEU A 72 -5.46 -6.53 -9.84
CA LEU A 72 -4.06 -6.80 -9.54
C LEU A 72 -3.58 -8.18 -10.06
N THR A 73 -4.41 -9.21 -9.89
CA THR A 73 -4.06 -10.58 -10.28
C THR A 73 -4.17 -10.80 -11.78
N HIS A 74 -5.12 -10.15 -12.46
CA HIS A 74 -5.30 -10.24 -13.91
C HIS A 74 -4.35 -9.35 -14.70
N GLU A 75 -3.89 -8.22 -14.15
CA GLU A 75 -2.90 -7.36 -14.83
C GLU A 75 -1.52 -8.03 -14.98
N CYS A 76 -1.27 -9.20 -14.38
CA CYS A 76 -0.01 -9.95 -14.53
C CYS A 76 1.22 -9.05 -14.31
N ASN A 77 1.23 -8.21 -13.28
CA ASN A 77 2.46 -7.60 -12.78
C ASN A 77 2.88 -8.31 -11.48
N PRO A 78 3.70 -9.38 -11.58
CA PRO A 78 4.16 -10.15 -10.43
C PRO A 78 4.79 -9.28 -9.34
N GLN A 79 5.41 -8.16 -9.71
CA GLN A 79 6.16 -7.32 -8.78
C GLN A 79 5.24 -6.46 -7.92
N LYS A 80 4.14 -5.88 -8.48
CA LYS A 80 3.10 -5.20 -7.68
C LYS A 80 2.53 -6.18 -6.65
N TYR A 81 2.22 -7.39 -7.12
CA TYR A 81 1.68 -8.46 -6.30
C TYR A 81 2.66 -8.90 -5.20
N THR A 82 3.92 -9.19 -5.53
CA THR A 82 4.95 -9.58 -4.56
C THR A 82 5.14 -8.53 -3.49
N PHE A 83 5.11 -7.24 -3.85
CA PHE A 83 5.23 -6.17 -2.88
C PHE A 83 4.03 -6.12 -1.92
N VAL A 84 2.81 -6.17 -2.43
CA VAL A 84 1.59 -6.18 -1.60
C VAL A 84 1.60 -7.40 -0.66
N SER A 85 1.95 -8.59 -1.14
CA SER A 85 2.10 -9.78 -0.28
C SER A 85 3.20 -9.63 0.78
N LYS A 86 4.32 -8.98 0.45
CA LYS A 86 5.40 -8.71 1.42
C LYS A 86 4.89 -7.80 2.53
N ILE A 87 4.21 -6.70 2.22
CA ILE A 87 3.74 -5.72 3.23
C ILE A 87 2.64 -6.26 4.12
N THR A 88 1.76 -7.12 3.60
CA THR A 88 0.73 -7.76 4.41
C THR A 88 1.25 -8.97 5.20
N LYS A 89 2.55 -9.33 5.06
CA LYS A 89 3.15 -10.57 5.61
C LYS A 89 2.31 -11.81 5.32
N ASP A 90 1.60 -11.80 4.19
CA ASP A 90 0.68 -12.86 3.83
C ASP A 90 1.33 -13.79 2.80
N ARG A 91 1.73 -14.98 3.28
CA ARG A 91 2.29 -16.06 2.45
C ARG A 91 1.21 -16.92 1.78
N LEU A 92 -0.07 -16.79 2.17
CA LEU A 92 -1.12 -17.73 1.75
C LEU A 92 -1.47 -17.66 0.27
N PHE A 93 -1.07 -16.62 -0.46
CA PHE A 93 -1.43 -16.53 -1.87
C PHE A 93 -0.60 -17.37 -2.84
N ILE A 94 0.58 -17.84 -2.46
CA ILE A 94 1.36 -18.76 -3.31
C ILE A 94 0.80 -20.19 -3.19
N GLU A 95 0.12 -20.52 -2.09
CA GLU A 95 -0.37 -21.89 -1.82
C GLU A 95 -1.90 -22.05 -1.81
N ILE A 96 -2.68 -20.99 -1.60
CA ILE A 96 -4.15 -21.11 -1.53
C ILE A 96 -4.80 -20.51 -2.77
N GLY A 97 -5.14 -21.42 -3.69
CA GLY A 97 -6.28 -21.22 -4.56
C GLY A 97 -7.51 -20.83 -3.74
N GLN A 98 -8.00 -19.62 -3.98
CA GLN A 98 -9.41 -19.22 -3.89
C GLN A 98 -10.17 -19.28 -2.56
N LYS A 99 -9.59 -19.57 -1.38
CA LYS A 99 -10.44 -19.74 -0.18
C LYS A 99 -10.61 -18.57 0.78
N GLU A 100 -9.64 -17.71 1.04
CA GLU A 100 -9.86 -16.53 1.90
C GLU A 100 -8.99 -15.35 1.43
N PHE A 101 -9.61 -14.20 1.21
CA PHE A 101 -8.91 -12.99 0.80
C PHE A 101 -8.21 -12.36 2.05
N PRO A 102 -6.95 -11.90 1.91
CA PRO A 102 -6.06 -11.40 3.00
C PRO A 102 -6.42 -9.99 3.50
N LEU A 103 -7.29 -9.31 2.76
CA LEU A 103 -7.86 -8.03 3.05
C LEU A 103 -9.25 -8.40 3.53
N ILE A 104 -9.62 -7.89 4.71
CA ILE A 104 -11.02 -7.92 5.12
C ILE A 104 -11.78 -7.33 3.94
N VAL A 105 -12.63 -8.12 3.28
CA VAL A 105 -13.44 -7.66 2.15
C VAL A 105 -14.38 -6.62 2.71
N GLY A 106 -13.96 -5.37 2.67
CA GLY A 106 -14.72 -4.22 3.11
C GLY A 106 -15.66 -3.74 2.01
N GLU A 107 -16.70 -3.02 2.42
CA GLU A 107 -17.53 -2.28 1.48
C GLU A 107 -16.69 -1.22 0.76
N PHE A 108 -17.04 -0.94 -0.50
CA PHE A 108 -16.38 0.11 -1.25
C PHE A 108 -16.55 1.46 -0.56
N GLY A 109 -15.46 2.21 -0.44
CA GLY A 109 -15.43 3.47 0.31
C GLY A 109 -15.05 3.30 1.78
N VAL A 110 -15.14 2.09 2.36
CA VAL A 110 -14.67 1.86 3.73
C VAL A 110 -13.17 1.52 3.71
N PRO A 111 -12.32 2.16 4.53
CA PRO A 111 -10.92 1.79 4.65
C PRO A 111 -10.76 0.33 5.06
N VAL A 112 -9.87 -0.39 4.39
CA VAL A 112 -9.55 -1.78 4.75
C VAL A 112 -8.16 -1.86 5.32
N VAL A 113 -8.01 -2.61 6.40
CA VAL A 113 -6.73 -2.86 7.07
C VAL A 113 -6.32 -4.31 6.81
N SER A 114 -5.04 -4.52 6.49
CA SER A 114 -4.45 -5.85 6.37
C SER A 114 -4.50 -6.61 7.69
N THR A 115 -4.57 -7.93 7.65
CA THR A 115 -4.61 -8.81 8.84
C THR A 115 -3.48 -8.54 9.84
N ASN A 116 -2.29 -8.17 9.33
CA ASN A 116 -1.14 -7.84 10.17
C ASN A 116 -1.14 -6.39 10.71
N GLY A 117 -2.15 -5.57 10.40
CA GLY A 117 -2.28 -4.20 10.89
C GLY A 117 -1.28 -3.20 10.31
N LYS A 118 -0.59 -3.53 9.21
CA LYS A 118 0.50 -2.70 8.65
C LYS A 118 0.12 -1.87 7.44
N LEU A 119 -0.91 -2.28 6.70
CA LEU A 119 -1.39 -1.60 5.52
C LEU A 119 -2.85 -1.24 5.72
N MET A 120 -3.18 0.04 5.61
CA MET A 120 -4.53 0.53 5.42
C MET A 120 -4.68 1.01 3.98
N MET A 121 -5.80 0.67 3.36
CA MET A 121 -6.14 1.08 2.00
C MET A 121 -7.43 1.89 1.99
N CYS A 122 -7.43 3.01 1.28
CA CYS A 122 -8.59 3.86 1.02
C CYS A 122 -8.72 4.03 -0.51
N ILE A 123 -9.67 3.33 -1.14
CA ILE A 123 -9.73 3.18 -2.61
C ILE A 123 -10.72 4.10 -3.34
N ASN A 124 -11.44 4.94 -2.59
CA ASN A 124 -12.45 5.86 -3.12
C ASN A 124 -11.93 7.32 -3.26
N GLY A 125 -10.61 7.47 -3.29
CA GLY A 125 -9.91 8.72 -3.56
C GLY A 125 -9.69 9.62 -2.34
N PHE A 126 -8.81 10.60 -2.53
CA PHE A 126 -8.34 11.48 -1.45
C PHE A 126 -9.44 12.31 -0.80
N LYS A 127 -10.38 12.83 -1.59
CA LYS A 127 -11.50 13.63 -1.06
C LYS A 127 -12.33 12.82 -0.06
N ASP A 128 -12.64 11.58 -0.39
CA ASP A 128 -13.41 10.69 0.47
C ASP A 128 -12.63 10.32 1.74
N ALA A 129 -11.36 9.93 1.58
CA ALA A 129 -10.48 9.60 2.69
C ALA A 129 -10.40 10.72 3.73
N VAL A 130 -10.25 11.98 3.30
CA VAL A 130 -10.13 13.12 4.22
C VAL A 130 -11.46 13.51 4.86
N LEU A 131 -12.57 13.46 4.11
CA LEU A 131 -13.87 13.89 4.63
C LEU A 131 -14.49 12.86 5.58
N ASN A 132 -14.29 11.56 5.31
CA ASN A 132 -15.01 10.49 5.98
C ASN A 132 -14.13 9.61 6.88
N HIS A 133 -12.81 9.58 6.65
CA HIS A 133 -11.91 8.59 7.28
C HIS A 133 -10.65 9.18 7.92
N LYS A 134 -10.59 10.51 8.07
CA LYS A 134 -9.43 11.20 8.64
C LYS A 134 -9.04 10.65 10.00
N GLU A 135 -9.99 10.55 10.93
CA GLU A 135 -9.73 10.08 12.30
C GLU A 135 -9.24 8.62 12.28
N THR A 136 -9.89 7.75 11.52
CA THR A 136 -9.47 6.35 11.35
C THR A 136 -8.05 6.21 10.83
N MET A 137 -7.64 7.03 9.85
CA MET A 137 -6.27 7.02 9.32
C MET A 137 -5.25 7.52 10.35
N LEU A 138 -5.59 8.56 11.13
CA LEU A 138 -4.73 9.09 12.18
C LEU A 138 -4.56 8.10 13.34
N GLU A 139 -5.65 7.48 13.79
CA GLU A 139 -5.64 6.41 14.79
C GLU A 139 -4.78 5.22 14.34
N PHE A 140 -4.93 4.79 13.09
CA PHE A 140 -4.11 3.72 12.52
C PHE A 140 -2.62 4.07 12.50
N LEU A 141 -2.28 5.31 12.14
CA LEU A 141 -0.91 5.81 12.19
C LEU A 141 -0.45 6.13 13.63
N GLY A 142 -1.34 6.13 14.62
CA GLY A 142 -1.07 6.46 16.02
C GLY A 142 -0.66 7.92 16.24
N VAL A 143 -1.19 8.85 15.45
CA VAL A 143 -0.90 10.30 15.47
C VAL A 143 -2.09 11.09 15.98
#